data_AF-A0A966KWP7-F1
#
_entry.id   AF-A0A966KWP7-F1
#
_cell.length_a   1.000
_cell.length_b   1.000
_cell.length_c   1.000
_cell.angle_alpha   90.00
_cell.angle_beta   90.00
_cell.angle_gamma   90.00
#
_symmetry.space_group_name_H-M   'P 1'
#
loop_
_entity.id
_entity.type
_entity.pdbx_description
1 polymer ?
#
loop_
_entity_poly.entity_id
_entity_poly.type
_entity_poly.pdbx_seq_one_letter_code
_entity_poly.pdbx_strand_id
1 'polypeptide(L)' 'SLDIDTWMAERFPELEALPAPGGAWTPLGRGALLLPQSAQTDGMYILRVRVPLAADASDSGS' A
#
# COMPACT_ATOMS: atom_id res chain seq x y z
N SER A 1 0.56 -8.65 -5.77
CA SER A 1 0.47 -10.07 -5.45
C SER A 1 0.04 -10.17 -4.00
N LEU A 2 -0.80 -11.15 -3.67
CA LEU A 2 -1.17 -11.41 -2.27
C LEU A 2 0.05 -11.84 -1.45
N ASP A 3 1.02 -12.54 -2.04
CA ASP A 3 2.25 -12.94 -1.32
C ASP A 3 3.12 -11.74 -0.94
N ILE A 4 3.23 -10.75 -1.84
CA ILE A 4 3.94 -9.49 -1.57
C ILE A 4 3.22 -8.72 -0.46
N ASP A 5 1.88 -8.70 -0.51
CA ASP A 5 1.07 -8.03 0.52
C ASP A 5 1.27 -8.67 1.90
N THR A 6 1.16 -9.99 1.99
CA THR A 6 1.40 -10.76 3.23
C THR A 6 2.81 -10.53 3.76
N TRP A 7 3.83 -10.67 2.91
CA TRP A 7 5.22 -10.45 3.32
C TRP A 7 5.45 -9.04 3.86
N MET A 8 4.87 -8.01 3.22
CA MET A 8 4.94 -6.64 3.71
C MET A 8 4.24 -6.45 5.05
N ALA A 9 3.07 -7.08 5.25
CA ALA A 9 2.33 -7.01 6.53
C ALA A 9 3.14 -7.60 7.69
N GLU A 10 3.82 -8.72 7.44
CA GLU A 10 4.61 -9.41 8.45
C GLU A 10 5.93 -8.70 8.73
N ARG A 11 6.61 -8.20 7.68
CA ARG A 11 7.95 -7.64 7.82
C ARG A 11 7.99 -6.20 8.32
N PHE A 12 6.94 -5.44 8.01
CA PHE A 12 6.81 -4.00 8.32
C PHE A 12 5.40 -3.67 8.82
N PRO A 13 4.97 -4.23 9.97
CA PRO A 13 3.62 -4.05 10.50
C PRO A 13 3.28 -2.59 10.82
N GLU A 14 4.28 -1.73 10.99
CA GLU A 14 4.14 -0.30 11.25
C GLU A 14 3.72 0.51 10.03
N LEU A 15 3.88 -0.02 8.81
CA LEU A 15 3.56 0.73 7.60
C LEU A 15 2.06 0.74 7.32
N GLU A 16 1.53 1.94 7.09
CA GLU A 16 0.13 2.13 6.71
C GLU A 16 -0.03 2.07 5.20
N ALA A 17 -0.94 1.21 4.72
CA ALA A 17 -1.29 1.16 3.32
C ALA A 17 -2.09 2.41 2.90
N LEU A 18 -1.73 2.98 1.75
CA LEU A 18 -2.44 4.08 1.11
C LEU A 18 -3.43 3.53 0.08
N PRO A 19 -4.51 4.28 -0.22
CA PRO A 19 -5.46 3.89 -1.25
C PRO A 19 -4.79 3.60 -2.61
N ALA A 20 -5.35 2.64 -3.34
CA ALA A 20 -4.98 2.37 -4.73
C ALA A 20 -5.10 3.65 -5.59
N PRO A 21 -4.31 3.81 -6.67
CA PRO A 21 -4.38 5.01 -7.52
C PRO A 21 -5.72 5.25 -8.23
N GLY A 22 -6.61 4.25 -8.29
CA GLY A 22 -7.87 4.30 -9.02
C GLY A 22 -7.70 4.11 -10.54
N GLY A 23 -8.71 4.45 -11.33
CA GLY A 23 -8.68 4.28 -12.79
C GLY A 23 -8.63 2.80 -13.20
N ALA A 24 -7.67 2.44 -14.06
CA ALA A 24 -7.50 1.07 -14.55
C ALA A 24 -6.92 0.09 -13.49
N TRP A 25 -6.52 0.59 -12.33
CA TRP A 25 -6.01 -0.22 -11.24
C TRP A 25 -7.14 -0.94 -10.50
N THR A 26 -7.09 -2.27 -10.45
CA THR A 26 -8.05 -3.10 -9.72
C THR A 26 -7.52 -3.40 -8.32
N PRO A 27 -8.27 -3.10 -7.23
CA PRO A 27 -7.84 -3.42 -5.87
C PRO A 27 -7.56 -4.92 -5.68
N LEU A 28 -6.48 -5.25 -4.98
CA LEU A 28 -6.10 -6.62 -4.62
C LEU A 28 -5.30 -6.61 -3.31
N GLY A 29 -5.91 -7.12 -2.25
CA GLY A 29 -5.37 -6.97 -0.89
C GLY A 29 -5.27 -5.49 -0.50
N ARG A 30 -4.15 -5.09 0.12
CA ARG A 30 -3.84 -3.67 0.40
C ARG A 30 -3.26 -2.91 -0.80
N GLY A 31 -3.00 -3.60 -1.91
CA GLY A 31 -2.44 -3.01 -3.13
C GLY A 31 -3.42 -2.98 -4.29
N ALA A 32 -2.89 -2.87 -5.51
CA ALA A 32 -3.68 -2.92 -6.73
C ALA A 32 -2.91 -3.57 -7.88
N LEU A 33 -3.66 -4.21 -8.78
CA LEU A 33 -3.18 -4.85 -9.99
C LEU A 33 -3.58 -4.00 -11.21
N LEU A 34 -2.65 -3.82 -12.14
CA LEU A 34 -2.94 -3.33 -13.48
C LEU A 34 -2.78 -4.50 -14.45
N LEU A 35 -3.86 -4.82 -15.15
CA LEU A 35 -3.85 -5.88 -16.16
C LEU A 35 -3.37 -5.31 -17.50
N PRO A 36 -2.59 -6.07 -18.29
CA PRO A 36 -2.08 -5.61 -19.57
C PRO A 36 -3.16 -5.05 -20.50
N GLN A 37 -4.29 -5.76 -20.61
CA GLN A 37 -5.41 -5.39 -21.46
C GLN A 37 -6.14 -4.12 -21.01
N SER A 38 -5.98 -3.72 -19.75
CA SER A 38 -6.66 -2.54 -19.18
C SER A 38 -5.90 -1.24 -19.47
N ALA A 39 -4.62 -1.30 -19.86
CA ALA A 39 -3.79 -0.11 -20.06
C ALA A 39 -2.76 -0.20 -21.20
N GLN A 40 -2.71 -1.31 -21.95
CA GLN A 40 -1.69 -1.57 -22.99
C GLN A 40 -0.26 -1.49 -22.42
N THR A 41 -0.07 -1.99 -21.20
CA THR A 41 1.21 -2.08 -20.51
C THR A 41 1.52 -3.52 -20.13
N ASP A 42 2.68 -3.78 -19.54
CA ASP A 42 2.89 -5.03 -18.81
C ASP A 42 1.98 -5.11 -17.58
N GLY A 43 1.81 -6.34 -17.08
CA GLY A 43 1.07 -6.59 -15.85
C GLY A 43 1.87 -6.08 -14.65
N MET A 44 1.24 -5.28 -13.80
CA MET A 44 1.92 -4.66 -12.66
C MET A 44 1.12 -4.83 -11.39
N TYR A 45 1.82 -4.94 -10.27
CA TYR A 45 1.25 -4.79 -8.94
C TYR A 45 1.94 -3.65 -8.22
N ILE A 46 1.16 -2.84 -7.52
CA ILE A 46 1.67 -1.78 -6.67
C ILE A 46 1.07 -1.89 -5.27
N LEU A 47 1.88 -1.58 -4.28
CA LEU A 47 1.48 -1.35 -2.90
C LEU A 47 2.06 -0.01 -2.48
N ARG A 48 1.19 0.94 -2.14
CA ARG A 48 1.59 2.27 -1.68
C ARG A 48 1.51 2.27 -0.17
N VAL A 49 2.58 2.70 0.50
CA VAL A 49 2.65 2.72 1.97
C VAL A 49 3.23 4.04 2.45
N ARG A 50 2.92 4.39 3.70
CA ARG A 50 3.58 5.49 4.42
C ARG A 50 4.07 5.00 5.78
N VAL A 51 5.12 5.65 6.28
CA VAL A 51 5.48 5.58 7.70
C VAL A 51 4.51 6.50 8.44
N PRO A 52 3.76 6.01 9.43
CA PRO A 52 2.98 6.88 10.30
C PRO A 52 3.94 7.83 11.01
N LEU A 53 3.65 9.12 10.99
CA LEU A 53 4.33 10.02 11.92
C LEU A 53 3.99 9.51 13.32
N ALA A 54 4.99 9.33 14.18
CA ALA A 54 4.73 9.10 15.59
C ALA A 54 3.80 10.23 16.03
N ALA A 55 2.61 9.87 16.53
CA ALA A 55 1.75 10.86 17.17
C ALA A 55 2.64 11.52 18.23
N ASP A 56 2.87 12.83 18.09
CA ASP A 56 3.76 13.60 18.96
C ASP A 56 3.51 13.11 20.38
N ALA A 57 4.54 12.47 20.95
CA ALA A 57 4.50 11.99 22.32
C ALA A 57 4.00 13.17 23.13
N SER A 58 2.80 12.99 23.68
CA SER A 58 1.96 14.07 24.17
C SER A 58 2.81 15.12 24.84
N ASP A 59 2.63 16.37 24.42
CA ASP A 59 3.03 17.55 25.14
C ASP A 59 2.64 17.35 26.62
N SER A 60 3.62 16.82 27.35
CA SER A 60 3.55 16.45 28.75
C SER A 60 4.54 17.38 29.41
N GLY A 61 4.07 18.58 29.73
CA GLY A 61 4.74 19.48 30.66
C GLY A 61 4.86 20.90 30.15
N SER A 62 3.93 21.76 30.57
CA SER A 62 4.13 22.64 31.74
C SER A 62 2.83 23.30 32.16
#